data_AF-A0A8T4N5Y0-F1
#
_entry.id   AF-A0A8T4N5Y0-F1
#
_cell.length_a   1.000
_cell.length_b   1.000
_cell.length_c   1.000
_cell.angle_alpha   90.00
_cell.angle_beta   90.00
_cell.angle_gamma   90.00
#
_symmetry.space_group_name_H-M   'P 1'
#
loop_
_entity.id
_entity.type
_entity.pdbx_description
1 polymer ?
#
loop_
_entity_poly.entity_id
_entity_poly.type
_entity_poly.pdbx_seq_one_letter_code
_entity_poly.pdbx_strand_id
1 'polypeptide(L)'
;MDNDKCPTCEREFQGLQDYPLIYVAKFERVEIPTDLVLPFYDAAIFVGPNSDAVNKRPPQEVLEFFKKNEREKGYVHNGWKWSLKGKWDIGNYHREQPDQRPIVVAKLNPYLETLDSLVGKEVEKSQLLPNFEREGYFRYAFNIPDTAYQLMFYEQEKTPVGLRIAELKLMGEGPNLGSAGGPTIQALAKIGHLEYEGRIRK
;
A
#
# COMPACT_ATOMS: atom_id res chain seq x y z
N MET A 1 19.06 17.22 -27.54
CA MET A 1 17.96 16.27 -27.84
C MET A 1 16.99 16.37 -26.69
N ASP A 2 15.70 16.44 -26.99
CA ASP A 2 14.65 16.48 -25.97
C ASP A 2 14.55 15.07 -25.35
N ASN A 3 15.15 14.89 -24.17
CA ASN A 3 15.20 13.60 -23.48
C ASN A 3 13.84 13.20 -22.88
N ASP A 4 12.81 14.05 -23.00
CA ASP A 4 11.48 13.81 -22.44
C ASP A 4 10.52 13.10 -23.40
N LYS A 5 10.99 12.58 -24.53
CA LYS A 5 10.17 11.84 -25.49
C LYS A 5 10.78 10.50 -25.88
N CYS A 6 9.91 9.52 -26.13
CA CYS A 6 10.31 8.25 -26.71
C CYS A 6 10.86 8.47 -28.13
N PRO A 7 12.08 8.00 -28.46
CA PRO A 7 12.66 8.21 -29.78
C PRO A 7 11.95 7.41 -30.89
N THR A 8 11.13 6.41 -30.53
CA THR A 8 10.45 5.54 -31.49
C THR A 8 9.04 6.01 -31.83
N CYS A 9 8.29 6.47 -30.85
CA CYS A 9 6.87 6.83 -31.03
C CYS A 9 6.56 8.29 -30.64
N GLU A 10 7.58 9.07 -30.29
CA GLU A 10 7.49 10.49 -29.90
C GLU A 10 6.58 10.80 -28.71
N ARG A 11 6.05 9.76 -28.04
CA ARG A 11 5.26 9.89 -26.81
C ARG A 11 6.10 10.56 -25.73
N GLU A 12 5.53 11.56 -25.09
CA GLU A 12 6.11 12.20 -23.91
C GLU A 12 6.21 11.20 -22.74
N PHE A 13 7.38 11.20 -22.11
CA PHE A 13 7.60 10.47 -20.88
C PHE A 13 6.90 11.20 -19.73
N GLN A 14 5.96 10.52 -19.10
CA GLN A 14 5.16 11.05 -18.02
C GLN A 14 5.88 10.87 -16.69
N GLY A 15 6.51 9.72 -16.49
CA GLY A 15 7.14 9.40 -15.21
C GLY A 15 8.29 8.43 -15.30
N LEU A 16 8.83 8.12 -14.13
CA LEU A 16 9.93 7.20 -13.90
C LEU A 16 9.76 5.88 -14.66
N GLN A 17 8.53 5.37 -14.76
CA GLN A 17 8.26 4.10 -15.41
C GLN A 17 8.42 4.11 -16.94
N ASP A 18 8.48 5.29 -17.54
CA ASP A 18 8.60 5.47 -18.99
C ASP A 18 10.06 5.47 -19.47
N TYR A 19 11.01 5.83 -18.60
CA TYR A 19 12.43 5.88 -18.97
C TYR A 19 13.07 4.48 -18.91
N PRO A 20 13.89 4.11 -19.90
CA PRO A 20 14.65 2.87 -19.85
C PRO A 20 15.82 2.92 -18.86
N LEU A 21 16.47 4.09 -18.73
CA LEU A 21 17.58 4.36 -17.83
C LEU A 21 17.26 5.55 -16.94
N ILE A 22 17.73 5.49 -15.69
CA ILE A 22 17.50 6.51 -14.69
C ILE A 22 18.81 6.80 -13.99
N TYR A 23 19.21 8.07 -13.92
CA TYR A 23 20.25 8.50 -13.01
C TYR A 23 19.63 8.96 -11.69
N VAL A 24 19.96 8.29 -10.60
CA VAL A 24 19.43 8.62 -9.27
C VAL A 24 20.31 9.71 -8.66
N ALA A 25 19.82 10.94 -8.63
CA ALA A 25 20.58 12.08 -8.11
C ALA A 25 20.53 12.11 -6.57
N LYS A 26 19.35 11.87 -5.99
CA LYS A 26 19.14 11.87 -4.54
C LYS A 26 18.00 10.93 -4.18
N PHE A 27 18.13 10.24 -3.06
CA PHE A 27 17.03 9.57 -2.40
C PHE A 27 17.04 9.96 -0.91
N GLU A 28 15.86 10.27 -0.38
CA GLU A 28 15.67 10.61 1.04
C GLU A 28 14.53 9.76 1.60
N ARG A 29 14.83 8.96 2.63
CA ARG A 29 13.84 8.18 3.35
C ARG A 29 13.01 9.08 4.27
N VAL A 30 11.73 8.78 4.36
CA VAL A 30 10.82 9.42 5.31
C VAL A 30 10.24 8.33 6.19
N GLU A 31 10.35 8.48 7.51
CA GLU A 31 9.76 7.53 8.44
C GLU A 31 8.25 7.53 8.34
N ILE A 32 7.64 6.35 8.48
CA ILE A 32 6.18 6.24 8.53
C ILE A 32 5.71 6.93 9.82
N PRO A 33 4.82 7.95 9.75
CA PRO A 33 4.35 8.68 10.93
C PRO A 33 3.85 7.74 12.02
N THR A 34 4.26 7.92 13.28
CA THR A 34 3.95 6.99 14.40
C THR A 34 2.48 6.96 14.79
N ASP A 35 1.75 8.01 14.46
CA ASP A 35 0.31 8.18 14.65
C ASP A 35 -0.53 7.54 13.53
N LEU A 36 0.08 7.19 12.38
CA LEU A 36 -0.60 6.48 11.30
C LEU A 36 -0.95 5.05 11.73
N VAL A 37 -2.23 4.74 11.85
CA VAL A 37 -2.69 3.38 12.14
C VAL A 37 -2.78 2.62 10.82
N LEU A 38 -2.10 1.47 10.73
CA LEU A 38 -2.19 0.57 9.58
C LEU A 38 -2.99 -0.70 9.97
N PRO A 39 -4.33 -0.65 10.03
CA PRO A 39 -5.11 -1.81 10.44
C PRO A 39 -5.04 -2.95 9.41
N PHE A 40 -4.81 -4.18 9.87
CA PHE A 40 -5.05 -5.37 9.05
C PHE A 40 -6.51 -5.74 9.12
N TYR A 41 -7.23 -5.71 8.00
CA TYR A 41 -8.58 -6.27 7.92
C TYR A 41 -8.52 -7.75 7.50
N ASP A 42 -8.94 -8.66 8.37
CA ASP A 42 -9.11 -10.05 7.96
C ASP A 42 -10.38 -10.15 7.09
N ALA A 43 -10.18 -10.44 5.81
CA ALA A 43 -11.27 -10.62 4.84
C ALA A 43 -12.11 -11.88 5.13
N ALA A 44 -11.67 -12.77 6.04
CA ALA A 44 -12.48 -13.89 6.47
C ALA A 44 -13.79 -13.42 7.11
N ILE A 45 -14.90 -13.88 6.56
CA ILE A 45 -16.23 -13.68 7.16
C ILE A 45 -16.42 -14.76 8.21
N PHE A 46 -16.63 -14.32 9.46
CA PHE A 46 -17.02 -15.19 10.55
C PHE A 46 -18.51 -15.02 10.84
N VAL A 47 -19.18 -16.09 11.24
CA VAL A 47 -20.65 -16.10 11.37
C VAL A 47 -21.08 -16.52 12.77
N GLY A 48 -22.16 -15.90 13.25
CA GLY A 48 -22.76 -16.19 14.56
C GLY A 48 -23.23 -17.64 14.68
N PRO A 49 -23.34 -18.18 15.90
CA PRO A 49 -23.51 -19.61 16.16
C PRO A 49 -24.75 -20.25 15.54
N ASN A 50 -25.80 -19.45 15.27
CA ASN A 50 -27.06 -19.90 14.70
C ASN A 50 -27.17 -19.62 13.19
N SER A 51 -26.10 -19.15 12.54
CA SER A 51 -26.07 -18.99 11.09
C SER A 51 -25.84 -20.33 10.40
N ASP A 52 -26.62 -20.61 9.36
CA ASP A 52 -26.50 -21.80 8.50
C ASP A 52 -25.39 -21.68 7.46
N ALA A 53 -24.68 -20.55 7.41
CA ALA A 53 -23.57 -20.34 6.49
C ALA A 53 -22.37 -21.24 6.84
N VAL A 54 -21.70 -21.77 5.81
CA VAL A 54 -20.52 -22.67 5.93
C VAL A 54 -19.23 -21.90 6.31
N ASN A 55 -19.38 -20.69 6.84
CA ASN A 55 -18.29 -19.80 7.22
C ASN A 55 -17.69 -20.18 8.59
N LYS A 56 -16.49 -19.70 8.88
CA LYS A 56 -15.81 -19.96 10.16
C LYS A 56 -16.59 -19.35 11.33
N ARG A 57 -16.54 -19.99 12.49
CA ARG A 57 -17.07 -19.41 13.74
C ARG A 57 -16.01 -18.58 14.45
N PRO A 58 -16.38 -17.46 15.11
CA PRO A 58 -15.50 -16.77 16.06
C PRO A 58 -15.14 -17.68 17.25
N PRO A 59 -14.07 -17.39 18.00
CA PRO A 59 -13.80 -18.01 19.29
C PRO A 59 -14.98 -17.85 20.25
N GLN A 60 -15.16 -18.83 21.14
CA GLN A 60 -16.28 -18.87 22.08
C GLN A 60 -16.32 -17.62 22.97
N GLU A 61 -15.17 -17.14 23.41
CA GLU A 61 -15.02 -15.95 24.25
C GLU A 61 -15.50 -14.68 23.55
N VAL A 62 -15.31 -14.60 22.21
CA VAL A 62 -15.81 -13.49 21.40
C VAL A 62 -17.33 -13.56 21.31
N LEU A 63 -17.90 -14.74 21.08
CA LEU A 63 -19.35 -14.95 21.03
C LEU A 63 -20.01 -14.58 22.37
N GLU A 64 -19.42 -15.04 23.48
CA GLU A 64 -19.92 -14.75 24.82
C GLU A 64 -19.85 -13.27 25.18
N PHE A 65 -18.80 -12.57 24.75
CA PHE A 65 -18.69 -11.13 24.94
C PHE A 65 -19.86 -10.40 24.25
N PHE A 66 -20.08 -10.64 22.96
CA PHE A 66 -21.13 -9.92 22.21
C PHE A 66 -22.55 -10.35 22.63
N LYS A 67 -22.73 -11.57 23.13
CA LYS A 67 -23.99 -12.00 23.77
C LYS A 67 -24.30 -11.21 25.04
N LYS A 68 -23.28 -10.93 25.86
CA LYS A 68 -23.44 -10.19 27.13
C LYS A 68 -23.48 -8.68 26.92
N ASN A 69 -22.87 -8.18 25.85
CA ASN A 69 -22.64 -6.76 25.60
C ASN A 69 -23.22 -6.34 24.23
N GLU A 70 -24.53 -6.46 24.06
CA GLU A 70 -25.21 -6.24 22.77
C GLU A 70 -25.03 -4.83 22.17
N ARG A 71 -24.63 -3.84 22.99
CA ARG A 71 -24.42 -2.46 22.58
C ARG A 71 -22.97 -2.15 22.20
N GLU A 72 -22.04 -3.03 22.54
CA GLU A 72 -20.62 -2.82 22.26
C GLU A 72 -20.33 -3.07 20.78
N LYS A 73 -19.51 -2.20 20.20
CA LYS A 73 -19.14 -2.28 18.77
C LYS A 73 -17.84 -3.04 18.53
N GLY A 74 -17.08 -3.34 19.58
CA GLY A 74 -15.82 -4.04 19.45
C GLY A 74 -15.34 -4.76 20.71
N TYR A 75 -14.51 -5.79 20.50
CA TYR A 75 -13.91 -6.60 21.56
C TYR A 75 -12.51 -7.04 21.18
N VAL A 76 -11.50 -6.84 22.03
CA VAL A 76 -10.14 -7.29 21.76
C VAL A 76 -9.93 -8.69 22.34
N HIS A 77 -9.57 -9.64 21.48
CA HIS A 77 -9.27 -11.02 21.86
C HIS A 77 -8.06 -11.55 21.08
N ASN A 78 -7.03 -12.01 21.79
CA ASN A 78 -5.76 -12.49 21.21
C ASN A 78 -5.11 -11.50 20.23
N GLY A 79 -5.12 -10.21 20.59
CA GLY A 79 -4.55 -9.13 19.76
C GLY A 79 -5.41 -8.71 18.58
N TRP A 80 -6.53 -9.40 18.32
CA TRP A 80 -7.49 -9.01 17.29
C TRP A 80 -8.59 -8.16 17.90
N LYS A 81 -8.93 -7.03 17.28
CA LYS A 81 -10.17 -6.32 17.54
C LYS A 81 -11.29 -6.95 16.70
N TRP A 82 -12.20 -7.61 17.36
CA TRP A 82 -13.41 -8.18 16.79
C TRP A 82 -14.52 -7.13 16.76
N SER A 83 -15.34 -7.14 15.72
CA SER A 83 -16.56 -6.34 15.61
C SER A 83 -17.70 -7.21 15.11
N LEU A 84 -18.93 -6.86 15.51
CA LEU A 84 -20.15 -7.55 15.13
C LEU A 84 -21.02 -6.63 14.28
N LYS A 85 -21.47 -7.13 13.12
CA LYS A 85 -22.53 -6.54 12.31
C LYS A 85 -23.79 -7.39 12.40
N GLY A 86 -24.85 -6.83 12.97
CA GLY A 86 -26.12 -7.50 13.20
C GLY A 86 -26.26 -8.04 14.62
N LYS A 87 -27.06 -9.11 14.77
CA LYS A 87 -27.31 -9.75 16.07
C LYS A 87 -26.23 -10.79 16.38
N TRP A 88 -25.95 -11.03 17.66
CA TRP A 88 -24.85 -11.92 18.07
C TRP A 88 -24.99 -13.36 17.55
N ASP A 89 -26.23 -13.84 17.39
CA ASP A 89 -26.56 -15.23 17.07
C ASP A 89 -26.48 -15.54 15.58
N ILE A 90 -26.84 -14.59 14.71
CA ILE A 90 -26.89 -14.77 13.24
C ILE A 90 -25.99 -13.80 12.46
N GLY A 91 -25.38 -12.84 13.14
CA GLY A 91 -24.62 -11.76 12.52
C GLY A 91 -23.25 -12.15 12.00
N ASN A 92 -22.61 -11.20 11.32
CA ASN A 92 -21.28 -11.34 10.78
C ASN A 92 -20.26 -10.72 11.74
N TYR A 93 -19.23 -11.48 12.03
CA TYR A 93 -18.10 -11.06 12.82
C TYR A 93 -16.93 -10.77 11.90
N HIS A 94 -16.27 -9.67 12.17
CA HIS A 94 -15.04 -9.25 11.50
C HIS A 94 -13.97 -9.10 12.56
N ARG A 95 -12.72 -9.32 12.17
CA ARG A 95 -11.59 -9.06 13.05
C ARG A 95 -10.53 -8.26 12.32
N GLU A 96 -9.92 -7.35 13.04
CA GLU A 96 -8.77 -6.58 12.58
C GLU A 96 -7.59 -6.81 13.54
N GLN A 97 -6.39 -7.08 12.99
CA GLN A 97 -5.17 -7.28 13.79
C GLN A 97 -4.54 -5.91 14.12
N PRO A 98 -3.60 -5.82 15.09
CA PRO A 98 -2.95 -4.57 15.43
C PRO A 98 -2.12 -4.06 14.25
N ASP A 99 -1.71 -2.80 14.37
CA ASP A 99 -0.93 -2.03 13.40
C ASP A 99 0.07 -2.91 12.59
N GLN A 100 -0.15 -3.05 11.28
CA GLN A 100 0.71 -3.80 10.35
C GLN A 100 2.06 -3.14 10.14
N ARG A 101 2.31 -1.96 10.72
CA ARG A 101 3.57 -1.23 10.64
C ARG A 101 4.81 -2.12 10.78
N PRO A 102 4.94 -3.05 11.74
CA PRO A 102 6.15 -3.87 11.84
C PRO A 102 6.38 -4.72 10.59
N ILE A 103 5.32 -5.27 10.00
CA ILE A 103 5.40 -6.07 8.76
C ILE A 103 5.73 -5.15 7.59
N VAL A 104 5.02 -4.02 7.45
CA VAL A 104 5.25 -3.03 6.39
C VAL A 104 6.71 -2.56 6.40
N VAL A 105 7.20 -2.13 7.57
CA VAL A 105 8.60 -1.67 7.74
C VAL A 105 9.58 -2.79 7.40
N ALA A 106 9.35 -4.02 7.90
CA ALA A 106 10.24 -5.15 7.63
C ALA A 106 10.32 -5.49 6.13
N LYS A 107 9.22 -5.37 5.39
CA LYS A 107 9.19 -5.62 3.94
C LYS A 107 9.77 -4.47 3.12
N LEU A 108 9.59 -3.23 3.57
CA LEU A 108 10.05 -2.05 2.85
C LEU A 108 11.54 -1.76 3.07
N ASN A 109 12.08 -1.98 4.26
CA ASN A 109 13.46 -1.62 4.58
C ASN A 109 14.51 -2.16 3.59
N PRO A 110 14.49 -3.45 3.18
CA PRO A 110 15.45 -3.94 2.18
C PRO A 110 15.34 -3.22 0.83
N TYR A 111 14.12 -2.84 0.43
CA TYR A 111 13.90 -2.08 -0.80
C TYR A 111 14.40 -0.63 -0.67
N LEU A 112 14.13 0.03 0.47
CA LEU A 112 14.61 1.39 0.74
C LEU A 112 16.15 1.43 0.83
N GLU A 113 16.78 0.39 1.38
CA GLU A 113 18.25 0.21 1.36
C GLU A 113 18.79 0.05 -0.06
N THR A 114 18.06 -0.68 -0.90
CA THR A 114 18.40 -0.76 -2.33
C THR A 114 18.39 0.64 -2.93
N LEU A 115 17.33 1.43 -2.75
CA LEU A 115 17.22 2.78 -3.31
C LEU A 115 18.36 3.71 -2.85
N ASP A 116 18.71 3.70 -1.56
CA ASP A 116 19.87 4.46 -1.06
C ASP A 116 21.17 4.06 -1.77
N SER A 117 21.35 2.75 -2.00
CA SER A 117 22.55 2.24 -2.67
C SER A 117 22.64 2.64 -4.14
N LEU A 118 21.55 3.10 -4.77
CA LEU A 118 21.52 3.55 -6.16
C LEU A 118 21.87 5.03 -6.31
N VAL A 119 21.94 5.81 -5.23
CA VAL A 119 22.28 7.23 -5.28
C VAL A 119 23.63 7.45 -5.96
N GLY A 120 23.65 8.39 -6.91
CA GLY A 120 24.81 8.72 -7.73
C GLY A 120 25.06 7.76 -8.90
N LYS A 121 24.18 6.79 -9.15
CA LYS A 121 24.34 5.78 -10.21
C LYS A 121 23.30 5.94 -11.32
N GLU A 122 23.71 5.56 -12.53
CA GLU A 122 22.80 5.27 -13.63
C GLU A 122 22.38 3.81 -13.55
N VAL A 123 21.07 3.55 -13.60
CA VAL A 123 20.48 2.23 -13.38
C VAL A 123 19.38 1.96 -14.39
N GLU A 124 19.09 0.70 -14.63
CA GLU A 124 17.87 0.32 -15.34
C GLU A 124 16.65 0.56 -14.44
N LYS A 125 15.51 0.91 -15.05
CA LYS A 125 14.24 1.04 -14.33
C LYS A 125 13.89 -0.18 -13.48
N SER A 126 14.17 -1.38 -13.96
CA SER A 126 13.92 -2.65 -13.27
C SER A 126 14.67 -2.76 -11.93
N GLN A 127 15.82 -2.10 -11.78
CA GLN A 127 16.61 -2.07 -10.56
C GLN A 127 16.07 -1.06 -9.54
N LEU A 128 15.39 -0.01 -10.02
CA LEU A 128 14.81 1.02 -9.17
C LEU A 128 13.42 0.63 -8.66
N LEU A 129 12.59 0.00 -9.49
CA LEU A 129 11.25 -0.43 -9.10
C LEU A 129 11.30 -1.61 -8.11
N PRO A 130 10.33 -1.70 -7.17
CA PRO A 130 10.31 -2.81 -6.23
C PRO A 130 10.01 -4.12 -6.95
N ASN A 131 10.66 -5.21 -6.54
CA ASN A 131 10.38 -6.57 -7.01
C ASN A 131 9.20 -7.19 -6.25
N PHE A 132 8.11 -6.44 -6.16
CA PHE A 132 6.86 -6.88 -5.57
C PHE A 132 5.84 -7.15 -6.69
N GLU A 133 4.83 -7.96 -6.39
CA GLU A 133 3.73 -8.18 -7.31
C GLU A 133 3.00 -6.86 -7.61
N ARG A 134 2.63 -6.63 -8.87
CA ARG A 134 1.83 -5.45 -9.23
C ARG A 134 0.37 -5.65 -8.84
N GLU A 135 -0.27 -4.57 -8.41
CA GLU A 135 -1.71 -4.59 -8.19
C GLU A 135 -2.44 -4.64 -9.56
N GLY A 136 -3.47 -5.48 -9.68
CA GLY A 136 -4.11 -5.81 -10.95
C GLY A 136 -4.94 -4.66 -11.55
N TYR A 137 -5.60 -3.86 -10.70
CA TYR A 137 -6.39 -2.69 -11.09
C TYR A 137 -5.53 -1.42 -11.22
N PHE A 138 -4.54 -1.24 -10.35
CA PHE A 138 -3.65 -0.09 -10.28
C PHE A 138 -2.26 -0.47 -10.79
N ARG A 139 -2.10 -0.48 -12.12
CA ARG A 139 -0.88 -0.93 -12.81
C ARG A 139 0.45 -0.34 -12.32
N TYR A 140 0.43 0.80 -11.61
CA TYR A 140 1.60 1.51 -11.09
C TYR A 140 1.85 1.30 -9.60
N ALA A 141 0.96 0.57 -8.92
CA ALA A 141 1.08 0.18 -7.53
C ALA A 141 1.66 -1.23 -7.40
N PHE A 142 2.40 -1.43 -6.32
CA PHE A 142 3.11 -2.67 -6.02
C PHE A 142 2.66 -3.19 -4.64
N ASN A 143 2.13 -4.41 -4.58
CA ASN A 143 1.61 -5.00 -3.36
C ASN A 143 2.74 -5.27 -2.36
N ILE A 144 2.67 -4.67 -1.17
CA ILE A 144 3.64 -4.97 -0.11
C ILE A 144 3.30 -6.37 0.43
N PRO A 145 4.23 -7.35 0.35
CA PRO A 145 3.93 -8.74 0.68
C PRO A 145 3.38 -8.92 2.09
N ASP A 146 2.36 -9.77 2.23
CA ASP A 146 1.71 -10.10 3.50
C ASP A 146 0.96 -8.92 4.16
N THR A 147 0.60 -7.89 3.39
CA THR A 147 -0.13 -6.71 3.88
C THR A 147 -1.27 -6.31 2.93
N ALA A 148 -2.17 -5.45 3.42
CA ALA A 148 -3.21 -4.82 2.60
C ALA A 148 -2.74 -3.55 1.87
N TYR A 149 -1.46 -3.20 1.98
CA TYR A 149 -0.91 -1.93 1.50
C TYR A 149 -0.14 -2.09 0.20
N GLN A 150 -0.06 -1.01 -0.54
CA GLN A 150 0.71 -0.93 -1.77
C GLN A 150 1.75 0.17 -1.69
N LEU A 151 2.72 0.09 -2.58
CA LEU A 151 3.76 1.07 -2.78
C LEU A 151 3.60 1.69 -4.16
N MET A 152 3.68 3.01 -4.28
CA MET A 152 3.56 3.69 -5.58
C MET A 152 4.45 4.92 -5.65
N PHE A 153 5.09 5.13 -6.80
CA PHE A 153 5.75 6.39 -7.13
C PHE A 153 4.74 7.39 -7.70
N TYR A 154 4.76 8.61 -7.18
CA TYR A 154 4.00 9.74 -7.68
C TYR A 154 4.95 10.82 -8.18
N GLU A 155 4.94 11.05 -9.49
CA GLU A 155 5.65 12.17 -10.11
C GLU A 155 5.19 13.49 -9.51
N GLN A 156 6.15 14.35 -9.22
CA GLN A 156 5.97 15.73 -8.83
C GLN A 156 6.58 16.63 -9.91
N GLU A 157 6.76 17.90 -9.58
CA GLU A 157 7.38 18.88 -10.45
C GLU A 157 8.89 18.61 -10.65
N LYS A 158 9.53 19.41 -11.50
CA LYS A 158 10.98 19.40 -11.66
C LYS A 158 11.63 20.37 -10.68
N THR A 159 12.82 20.04 -10.20
CA THR A 159 13.70 21.00 -9.49
C THR A 159 14.10 22.17 -10.40
N PRO A 160 14.56 23.31 -9.86
CA PRO A 160 15.07 24.43 -10.67
C PRO A 160 16.23 24.08 -11.60
N VAL A 161 16.99 23.02 -11.25
CA VAL A 161 18.11 22.52 -12.06
C VAL A 161 17.68 21.43 -13.07
N GLY A 162 16.37 21.17 -13.19
CA GLY A 162 15.80 20.29 -14.22
C GLY A 162 15.67 18.82 -13.85
N LEU A 163 16.07 18.41 -12.64
CA LEU A 163 15.84 17.05 -12.14
C LEU A 163 14.34 16.81 -11.92
N ARG A 164 13.85 15.63 -12.27
CA ARG A 164 12.49 15.19 -11.98
C ARG A 164 12.39 14.73 -10.53
N ILE A 165 11.23 14.92 -9.92
CA ILE A 165 10.97 14.51 -8.54
C ILE A 165 9.88 13.45 -8.54
N ALA A 166 10.09 12.35 -7.80
CA ALA A 166 9.07 11.37 -7.52
C ALA A 166 8.97 11.13 -6.00
N GLU A 167 7.74 11.14 -5.48
CA GLU A 167 7.47 10.73 -4.10
C GLU A 167 7.12 9.25 -4.06
N LEU A 168 7.77 8.52 -3.16
CA LEU A 168 7.40 7.14 -2.85
C LEU A 168 6.33 7.17 -1.76
N LYS A 169 5.14 6.64 -2.06
CA LYS A 169 3.99 6.69 -1.17
C LYS A 169 3.54 5.30 -0.75
N LEU A 170 3.25 5.16 0.55
CA LEU A 170 2.48 4.06 1.10
C LEU A 170 1.01 4.30 0.78
N MET A 171 0.40 3.35 0.09
CA MET A 171 -0.98 3.38 -0.35
C MET A 171 -1.78 2.37 0.45
N GLY A 172 -3.05 2.67 0.69
CA GLY A 172 -4.02 1.71 1.21
C GLY A 172 -5.37 1.89 0.55
N GLU A 173 -6.35 1.11 1.02
CA GLU A 173 -7.72 1.18 0.51
C GLU A 173 -8.28 2.61 0.63
N GLY A 174 -8.81 3.11 -0.50
CA GLY A 174 -9.48 4.40 -0.58
C GLY A 174 -10.96 4.30 -0.22
N PRO A 175 -11.66 5.44 -0.13
CA PRO A 175 -13.10 5.43 0.08
C PRO A 175 -13.81 4.69 -1.06
N ASN A 176 -14.68 3.75 -0.70
CA ASN A 176 -15.52 3.06 -1.67
C ASN A 176 -16.51 4.07 -2.27
N LEU A 177 -16.41 4.33 -3.59
CA LEU A 177 -17.20 5.35 -4.29
C LEU A 177 -18.65 4.88 -4.62
N GLY A 178 -19.16 3.89 -3.90
CA GLY A 178 -20.53 3.39 -4.02
C GLY A 178 -20.72 2.36 -5.14
N SER A 179 -21.98 2.05 -5.47
CA SER A 179 -22.38 0.93 -6.34
C SER A 179 -21.92 1.01 -7.80
N ALA A 180 -21.35 2.14 -8.25
CA ALA A 180 -20.78 2.33 -9.59
C ALA A 180 -19.28 2.69 -9.56
N GLY A 181 -18.69 2.82 -8.37
CA GLY A 181 -17.27 3.15 -8.19
C GLY A 181 -16.41 1.89 -8.18
N GLY A 182 -15.43 1.81 -9.08
CA GLY A 182 -14.41 0.76 -9.01
C GLY A 182 -13.59 0.84 -7.71
N PRO A 183 -12.70 -0.13 -7.47
CA PRO A 183 -11.78 -0.06 -6.34
C PRO A 183 -11.01 1.27 -6.38
N THR A 184 -10.69 1.81 -5.21
CA THR A 184 -9.86 3.02 -5.05
C THR A 184 -8.73 2.75 -4.07
N ILE A 185 -7.61 3.42 -4.29
CA ILE A 185 -6.50 3.50 -3.32
C ILE A 185 -6.25 4.97 -3.00
N GLN A 186 -5.77 5.22 -1.79
CA GLN A 186 -5.38 6.55 -1.32
C GLN A 186 -3.97 6.52 -0.73
N ALA A 187 -3.27 7.64 -0.85
CA ALA A 187 -1.97 7.81 -0.23
C ALA A 187 -2.16 8.00 1.29
N LEU A 188 -1.49 7.17 2.08
CA LEU A 188 -1.53 7.21 3.54
C LEU A 188 -0.33 7.97 4.11
N ALA A 189 0.84 7.76 3.54
CA ALA A 189 2.06 8.45 3.93
C ALA A 189 3.04 8.56 2.77
N LYS A 190 3.84 9.64 2.78
CA LYS A 190 5.09 9.69 2.03
C LYS A 190 6.15 8.95 2.82
N ILE A 191 6.86 8.03 2.17
CA ILE A 191 7.91 7.22 2.79
C ILE A 191 9.26 7.39 2.11
N GLY A 192 9.30 8.11 0.98
CA GLY A 192 10.55 8.47 0.33
C GLY A 192 10.39 9.60 -0.67
N HIS A 193 11.51 10.22 -0.99
CA HIS A 193 11.62 11.29 -1.98
C HIS A 193 12.81 11.00 -2.89
N LEU A 194 12.57 10.97 -4.20
CA LEU A 194 13.54 10.64 -5.22
C LEU A 194 13.71 11.81 -6.18
N GLU A 195 14.93 12.31 -6.31
CA GLU A 195 15.32 13.22 -7.39
C GLU A 195 16.11 12.43 -8.43
N TYR A 196 15.72 12.55 -9.70
CA TYR A 196 16.31 11.74 -10.76
C TYR A 196 16.35 12.45 -12.11
N GLU A 197 17.21 11.96 -13.00
CA GLU A 197 17.22 12.31 -14.42
C GLU A 197 16.80 11.07 -15.23
N GLY A 198 15.79 11.24 -16.07
CA GLY A 198 15.39 10.20 -17.01
C GLY A 198 16.29 10.22 -18.25
N ARG A 199 16.81 9.05 -18.64
CA ARG A 199 17.76 8.90 -19.75
C ARG A 199 17.29 7.86 -20.76
N ILE A 200 17.68 8.08 -22.01
CA ILE A 200 17.40 7.19 -23.15
C ILE A 200 18.72 6.53 -23.54
N ARG A 201 18.70 5.23 -23.87
CA ARG A 201 19.87 4.55 -24.46
C ARG A 201 20.19 5.22 -25.80
N LYS A 202 21.41 5.74 -25.93
CA LYS A 202 21.94 6.24 -27.20
C LYS A 202 22.21 5.09 -28.15
#